data_AF-A0A960QBF0-F1
#
_entry.id   AF-A0A960QBF0-F1
#
_cell.length_a   1.000
_cell.length_b   1.000
_cell.length_c   1.000
_cell.angle_alpha   90.00
_cell.angle_beta   90.00
_cell.angle_gamma   90.00
#
_symmetry.space_group_name_H-M   'P 1'
#
loop_
_entity.id
_entity.type
_entity.pdbx_description
1 polymer ?
#
loop_
_entity_poly.entity_id
_entity_poly.type
_entity_poly.pdbx_seq_one_letter_code
_entity_poly.pdbx_strand_id
1 'polypeptide(L)'
;RQAAQDPKGTAARPAVVEIEPEADDAKPKSLVEAAEAERRRREQGSGQERLAVIDNKNLKTLAKGVELTYAGEENEPPEVAEQTDREEKEAYWRDALYQARLDWRQAVDEAEELEGQAAKLRQRFYSEDDPYVRDGQIKPEWDRVLDRIEQNKQDVARYRGEVDRLLDEGRAADAEPGWLDAGLELEPDTAGEDEVPPGELPAHQAVDPPTDDGEGP
;
A
#
# COMPACT_ATOMS: atom_id res chain seq x y z
N ARG A 1 20.19 34.52 -56.73
CA ARG A 1 19.98 34.47 -55.27
C ARG A 1 18.68 33.72 -55.05
N GLN A 2 18.79 32.50 -54.53
CA GLN A 2 17.75 31.48 -54.46
C GLN A 2 16.67 31.86 -53.45
N ALA A 3 15.43 31.46 -53.75
CA ALA A 3 14.28 31.53 -52.85
C ALA A 3 14.41 30.41 -51.80
N ALA A 4 14.37 30.79 -50.52
CA ALA A 4 14.21 29.85 -49.41
C ALA A 4 12.72 29.61 -49.19
N GLN A 5 12.28 28.36 -49.41
CA GLN A 5 11.00 27.84 -48.97
C GLN A 5 11.22 27.17 -47.61
N ASP A 6 10.55 27.66 -46.57
CA ASP A 6 10.41 26.97 -45.29
C ASP A 6 9.13 26.10 -45.35
N PRO A 7 9.18 24.78 -45.09
CA PRO A 7 7.98 23.99 -44.87
C PRO A 7 7.47 24.19 -43.43
N LYS A 8 6.28 24.79 -43.30
CA LYS A 8 5.49 24.78 -42.06
C LYS A 8 5.11 23.34 -41.72
N GLY A 9 5.79 22.76 -40.73
CA GLY A 9 5.35 21.55 -40.05
C GLY A 9 4.14 21.86 -39.19
N THR A 10 2.97 21.36 -39.59
CA THR A 10 1.76 21.35 -38.77
C THR A 10 1.93 20.26 -37.72
N ALA A 11 2.34 20.63 -36.51
CA ALA A 11 2.28 19.71 -35.37
C ALA A 11 0.81 19.50 -35.00
N ALA A 12 0.30 18.30 -35.27
CA ALA A 12 -1.02 17.87 -34.82
C ALA A 12 -1.02 17.85 -33.28
N ARG A 13 -1.84 18.72 -32.68
CA ARG A 13 -2.17 18.63 -31.27
C ARG A 13 -2.99 17.35 -31.06
N PRO A 14 -2.68 16.50 -30.06
CA PRO A 14 -3.58 15.41 -29.72
C PRO A 14 -4.93 16.01 -29.30
N ALA A 15 -6.00 15.46 -29.87
CA ALA A 15 -7.37 15.83 -29.54
C ALA A 15 -7.59 15.59 -28.04
N VAL A 16 -7.87 16.68 -27.31
CA VAL A 16 -8.49 16.59 -25.99
C VAL A 16 -9.88 16.03 -26.23
N VAL A 17 -10.11 14.79 -25.79
CA VAL A 17 -11.45 14.24 -25.68
C VAL A 17 -12.12 15.01 -24.55
N GLU A 18 -12.86 16.04 -24.94
CA GLU A 18 -13.81 16.75 -24.11
C GLU A 18 -14.92 15.74 -23.82
N ILE A 19 -14.88 15.12 -22.64
CA ILE A 19 -15.98 14.29 -22.15
C ILE A 19 -17.10 15.27 -21.81
N GLU A 20 -18.05 15.41 -22.74
CA GLU A 20 -19.34 16.03 -22.48
C GLU A 20 -19.97 15.29 -21.29
N PRO A 21 -20.26 15.94 -20.16
CA PRO A 21 -21.08 15.33 -19.13
C PRO A 21 -22.50 15.28 -19.68
N GLU A 22 -22.89 14.12 -20.19
CA GLU A 22 -24.28 13.81 -20.46
C GLU A 22 -25.02 13.94 -19.12
N ALA A 23 -25.82 15.00 -19.02
CA ALA A 23 -26.57 15.35 -17.85
C ALA A 23 -27.72 14.34 -17.65
N ASP A 24 -27.44 13.28 -16.90
CA ASP A 24 -28.50 12.56 -16.20
C ASP A 24 -28.73 13.27 -14.86
N ASP A 25 -29.75 14.14 -14.85
CA ASP A 25 -30.35 14.76 -13.66
C ASP A 25 -30.96 13.69 -12.74
N ALA A 26 -30.10 12.93 -12.04
CA ALA A 26 -30.50 12.08 -10.94
C ALA A 26 -29.87 12.62 -9.66
N LYS A 27 -30.67 13.39 -8.90
CA LYS A 27 -30.36 13.76 -7.51
C LYS A 27 -29.82 12.53 -6.76
N PRO A 28 -28.79 12.65 -5.90
CA PRO A 28 -28.29 11.52 -5.14
C PRO A 28 -29.44 11.00 -4.27
N LYS A 29 -29.96 9.81 -4.59
CA LYS A 29 -30.97 9.12 -3.78
C LYS A 29 -30.40 9.01 -2.37
N SER A 30 -31.11 9.59 -1.41
CA SER A 30 -30.71 9.49 -0.01
C SER A 30 -30.66 8.00 0.36
N LEU A 31 -29.77 7.61 1.28
CA LEU A 31 -29.66 6.23 1.74
C LEU A 31 -31.00 5.67 2.24
N VAL A 32 -31.87 6.54 2.75
CA VAL A 32 -33.22 6.20 3.19
C VAL A 32 -34.10 5.81 2.00
N GLU A 33 -33.98 6.53 0.88
CA GLU A 33 -34.74 6.29 -0.35
C GLU A 33 -34.28 5.00 -1.05
N ALA A 34 -32.97 4.69 -1.00
CA ALA A 34 -32.43 3.41 -1.47
C ALA A 34 -32.90 2.23 -0.61
N ALA A 35 -32.95 2.40 0.72
CA ALA A 35 -33.42 1.37 1.64
C ALA A 35 -34.94 1.10 1.50
N GLU A 36 -35.75 2.15 1.31
CA GLU A 36 -37.18 2.01 1.04
C GLU A 36 -37.44 1.35 -0.32
N ALA A 37 -36.64 1.67 -1.35
CA ALA A 37 -36.72 1.00 -2.64
C ALA A 37 -36.41 -0.51 -2.55
N GLU A 38 -35.38 -0.91 -1.80
CA GLU A 38 -35.06 -2.33 -1.61
C GLU A 38 -36.11 -3.06 -0.76
N ARG A 39 -36.69 -2.39 0.25
CA ARG A 39 -37.77 -2.96 1.05
C ARG A 39 -39.05 -3.14 0.22
N ARG A 40 -39.39 -2.15 -0.62
CA ARG A 40 -40.52 -2.23 -1.56
C ARG A 40 -40.33 -3.30 -2.62
N ARG A 41 -39.09 -3.52 -3.10
CA ARG A 41 -38.74 -4.62 -4.00
C ARG A 41 -38.99 -6.00 -3.38
N ARG A 42 -38.70 -6.16 -2.08
CA ARG A 42 -39.00 -7.39 -1.33
C ARG A 42 -40.49 -7.59 -1.09
N GLU A 43 -41.22 -6.52 -0.76
CA GLU A 43 -42.66 -6.57 -0.51
C GLU A 43 -43.49 -6.80 -1.79
N GLN A 44 -43.02 -6.33 -2.95
CA GLN A 44 -43.68 -6.51 -4.24
C GLN A 44 -43.36 -7.83 -4.96
N GLY A 45 -42.64 -8.75 -4.31
CA GLY A 45 -42.62 -10.16 -4.71
C GLY A 45 -41.88 -10.47 -6.02
N SER A 46 -40.85 -9.71 -6.37
CA SER A 46 -39.99 -9.99 -7.55
C SER A 46 -38.50 -10.03 -7.21
N GLY A 47 -38.17 -10.47 -5.99
CA GLY A 47 -36.82 -10.90 -5.63
C GLY A 47 -36.66 -12.39 -5.90
N GLN A 48 -35.99 -12.69 -7.01
CA GLN A 48 -35.58 -14.02 -7.49
C GLN A 48 -36.68 -14.82 -8.20
N GLU A 49 -36.57 -14.90 -9.53
CA GLU A 49 -36.77 -16.17 -10.23
C GLU A 49 -36.24 -17.26 -9.32
N ARG A 50 -37.13 -18.13 -8.87
CA ARG A 50 -36.77 -19.29 -8.06
C ARG A 50 -35.61 -19.94 -8.78
N LEU A 51 -34.46 -20.06 -8.12
CA LEU A 51 -33.42 -21.02 -8.51
C LEU A 51 -34.15 -22.35 -8.64
N ALA A 52 -34.58 -22.68 -9.86
CA ALA A 52 -35.29 -23.90 -10.12
C ALA A 52 -34.24 -24.98 -9.89
N VAL A 53 -34.35 -25.66 -8.75
CA VAL A 53 -33.51 -26.82 -8.48
C VAL A 53 -33.83 -27.80 -9.60
N ILE A 54 -32.89 -27.91 -10.55
CA ILE A 54 -33.00 -28.80 -11.69
C ILE A 54 -32.88 -30.22 -11.13
N ASP A 55 -34.02 -30.86 -10.92
CA ASP A 55 -34.11 -32.26 -10.57
C ASP A 55 -34.30 -33.11 -11.84
N ASN A 56 -34.01 -34.41 -11.75
CA ASN A 56 -34.14 -35.35 -12.88
C ASN A 56 -35.56 -35.41 -13.48
N LYS A 57 -36.55 -34.87 -12.77
CA LYS A 57 -37.95 -34.81 -13.19
C LYS A 57 -38.24 -33.58 -14.04
N ASN A 58 -37.65 -32.43 -13.72
CA ASN A 58 -37.85 -31.17 -14.46
C ASN A 58 -36.90 -30.99 -15.66
N LEU A 59 -35.86 -31.82 -15.76
CA LEU A 59 -34.87 -31.77 -16.85
C LEU A 59 -35.51 -31.97 -18.24
N LYS A 60 -36.43 -32.94 -18.38
CA LYS A 60 -37.06 -33.26 -19.68
C LYS A 60 -38.01 -32.19 -20.19
N THR A 61 -38.57 -31.39 -19.29
CA THR A 61 -39.48 -30.29 -19.62
C THR A 61 -38.74 -29.02 -19.97
N LEU A 62 -37.59 -28.75 -19.34
CA LEU A 62 -36.76 -27.57 -19.60
C LEU A 62 -35.87 -27.74 -20.85
N ALA A 63 -35.48 -28.98 -21.20
CA ALA A 63 -34.67 -29.28 -22.38
C ALA A 63 -35.46 -29.27 -23.70
N LYS A 64 -36.79 -29.07 -23.67
CA LYS A 64 -37.65 -29.20 -24.85
C LYS A 64 -37.73 -27.86 -25.59
N GLY A 65 -36.76 -27.60 -26.46
CA GLY A 65 -36.78 -26.43 -27.37
C GLY A 65 -35.57 -25.51 -27.30
N VAL A 66 -34.55 -25.85 -26.52
CA VAL A 66 -33.24 -25.20 -26.61
C VAL A 66 -32.44 -25.97 -27.66
N GLU A 67 -32.36 -25.42 -28.88
CA GLU A 67 -31.31 -25.80 -29.80
C GLU A 67 -29.99 -25.42 -29.13
N LEU A 68 -29.17 -26.42 -28.75
CA LEU A 68 -27.77 -26.19 -28.42
C LEU A 68 -27.09 -25.67 -29.69
N THR A 69 -27.11 -24.35 -29.89
CA THR A 69 -26.12 -23.69 -30.74
C THR A 69 -24.79 -23.92 -30.05
N TYR A 70 -24.05 -24.92 -30.52
CA TYR A 70 -22.61 -25.03 -30.26
C TYR A 70 -21.99 -23.76 -30.82
N ALA A 71 -21.79 -22.75 -29.97
CA ALA A 71 -20.74 -21.79 -30.20
C ALA A 71 -19.45 -22.62 -30.25
N GLY A 72 -18.75 -22.56 -31.37
CA GLY A 72 -17.42 -23.14 -31.45
C GLY A 72 -16.54 -22.40 -30.46
N GLU A 73 -16.32 -22.99 -29.29
CA GLU A 73 -15.09 -22.76 -28.56
C GLU A 73 -13.97 -23.27 -29.46
N GLU A 74 -13.29 -22.34 -30.11
CA GLU A 74 -11.88 -22.52 -30.39
C GLU A 74 -11.24 -22.99 -29.07
N ASN A 75 -10.91 -24.28 -29.01
CA ASN A 75 -10.01 -24.83 -28.01
C ASN A 75 -8.69 -24.06 -28.15
N GLU A 76 -8.54 -22.96 -27.42
CA GLU A 76 -7.21 -22.48 -27.09
C GLU A 76 -6.48 -23.62 -26.37
N PRO A 77 -5.26 -23.97 -26.80
CA PRO A 77 -4.53 -25.06 -26.16
C PRO A 77 -4.33 -24.74 -24.67
N PRO A 78 -4.45 -25.73 -23.78
CA PRO A 78 -4.33 -25.53 -22.33
C PRO A 78 -3.02 -24.88 -21.88
N GLU A 79 -1.99 -24.94 -22.74
CA GLU A 79 -0.68 -24.35 -22.53
C GLU A 79 -0.69 -22.81 -22.47
N VAL A 80 -1.64 -22.13 -23.15
CA VAL A 80 -1.71 -20.65 -23.13
C VAL A 80 -2.37 -20.14 -21.84
N ALA A 81 -3.41 -20.82 -21.36
CA ALA A 81 -4.09 -20.46 -20.11
C ALA A 81 -3.22 -20.69 -18.86
N GLU A 82 -2.42 -21.76 -18.83
CA GLU A 82 -1.47 -22.01 -17.73
C GLU A 82 -0.30 -21.01 -17.71
N GLN A 83 0.10 -20.47 -18.86
CA GLN A 83 1.13 -19.44 -18.96
C GLN A 83 0.64 -18.10 -18.42
N THR A 84 -0.58 -17.68 -18.76
CA THR A 84 -1.15 -16.42 -18.24
C THR A 84 -1.34 -16.47 -16.72
N ASP A 85 -1.83 -17.58 -16.18
CA ASP A 85 -1.99 -17.76 -14.72
C ASP A 85 -0.64 -17.72 -13.98
N ARG A 86 0.43 -18.20 -14.62
CA ARG A 86 1.79 -18.17 -14.07
C ARG A 86 2.34 -16.75 -14.07
N GLU A 87 2.21 -16.02 -15.18
CA GLU A 87 2.68 -14.65 -15.33
C GLU A 87 1.97 -13.71 -14.34
N GLU A 88 0.66 -13.87 -14.14
CA GLU A 88 -0.11 -13.10 -13.16
C GLU A 88 0.34 -13.37 -11.72
N LYS A 89 0.61 -14.64 -11.38
CA LYS A 89 1.13 -15.02 -10.06
C LYS A 89 2.54 -14.48 -9.83
N GLU A 90 3.40 -14.56 -10.83
CA GLU A 90 4.74 -13.97 -10.76
C GLU A 90 4.65 -12.47 -10.50
N ALA A 91 3.86 -11.74 -11.30
CA ALA A 91 3.68 -10.31 -11.16
C ALA A 91 3.16 -9.95 -9.76
N TYR A 92 2.15 -10.69 -9.27
CA TYR A 92 1.61 -10.50 -7.93
C TYR A 92 2.69 -10.60 -6.85
N TRP A 93 3.47 -11.68 -6.82
CA TRP A 93 4.48 -11.89 -5.78
C TRP A 93 5.61 -10.87 -5.85
N ARG A 94 6.07 -10.54 -7.07
CA ARG A 94 7.11 -9.54 -7.29
C ARG A 94 6.68 -8.17 -6.81
N ASP A 95 5.47 -7.75 -7.18
CA ASP A 95 4.93 -6.44 -6.80
C ASP A 95 4.68 -6.38 -5.29
N ALA A 96 4.07 -7.42 -4.71
CA ALA A 96 3.77 -7.46 -3.27
C ALA A 96 5.05 -7.37 -2.42
N LEU A 97 6.08 -8.16 -2.73
CA LEU A 97 7.34 -8.13 -1.99
C LEU A 97 8.14 -6.85 -2.23
N TYR A 98 8.14 -6.34 -3.46
CA TYR A 98 8.78 -5.07 -3.76
C TYR A 98 8.17 -3.93 -2.94
N GLN A 99 6.83 -3.85 -2.89
CA GLN A 99 6.14 -2.82 -2.10
C GLN A 99 6.41 -2.99 -0.60
N ALA A 100 6.30 -4.21 -0.06
CA ALA A 100 6.54 -4.45 1.36
C ALA A 100 7.97 -4.07 1.78
N ARG A 101 8.98 -4.38 0.94
CA ARG A 101 10.38 -3.97 1.19
C ARG A 101 10.59 -2.46 1.04
N LEU A 102 9.93 -1.83 0.07
CA LEU A 102 9.96 -0.39 -0.10
C LEU A 102 9.37 0.34 1.11
N ASP A 103 8.22 -0.11 1.60
CA ASP A 103 7.56 0.45 2.79
C ASP A 103 8.42 0.24 4.04
N TRP A 104 9.02 -0.94 4.19
CA TRP A 104 9.97 -1.20 5.27
C TRP A 104 11.16 -0.23 5.21
N ARG A 105 11.74 -0.04 4.03
CA ARG A 105 12.86 0.88 3.84
C ARG A 105 12.48 2.32 4.18
N GLN A 106 11.34 2.78 3.69
CA GLN A 106 10.83 4.13 3.97
C GLN A 106 10.61 4.35 5.47
N ALA A 107 10.05 3.37 6.17
CA ALA A 107 9.86 3.45 7.61
C ALA A 107 11.19 3.55 8.37
N VAL A 108 12.24 2.83 7.92
CA VAL A 108 13.59 2.96 8.52
C VAL A 108 14.19 4.34 8.24
N ASP A 109 14.12 4.83 7.01
CA ASP A 109 14.62 6.17 6.65
C ASP A 109 13.87 7.28 7.43
N GLU A 110 12.55 7.11 7.63
CA GLU A 110 11.75 8.03 8.47
C GLU A 110 12.16 7.99 9.95
N ALA A 111 12.58 6.82 10.46
CA ALA A 111 13.08 6.69 11.83
C ALA A 111 14.33 7.56 12.03
N GLU A 112 15.28 7.48 11.10
CA GLU A 112 16.49 8.30 11.13
C GLU A 112 16.17 9.80 11.06
N GLU A 113 15.20 10.20 10.23
CA GLU A 113 14.78 11.60 10.15
C GLU A 113 14.18 12.08 11.48
N LEU A 114 13.25 11.32 12.05
CA LEU A 114 12.60 11.66 13.31
C LEU A 114 13.61 11.74 14.47
N GLU A 115 14.58 10.84 14.52
CA GLU A 115 15.68 10.90 15.50
C GLU A 115 16.52 12.17 15.32
N GLY A 116 16.84 12.53 14.07
CA GLY A 116 17.53 13.78 13.76
C GLY A 116 16.73 15.02 14.16
N GLN A 117 15.40 15.00 14.00
CA GLN A 117 14.50 16.07 14.46
C GLN A 117 14.46 16.14 15.99
N ALA A 118 14.34 15.01 16.68
CA ALA A 118 14.35 14.93 18.13
C ALA A 118 15.67 15.47 18.71
N ALA A 119 16.81 15.14 18.11
CA ALA A 119 18.12 15.65 18.52
C ALA A 119 18.20 17.19 18.40
N LYS A 120 17.71 17.75 17.28
CA LYS A 120 17.64 19.21 17.08
C LYS A 120 16.74 19.90 18.10
N LEU A 121 15.56 19.34 18.37
CA LEU A 121 14.62 19.88 19.36
C LEU A 121 15.18 19.79 20.78
N ARG A 122 15.85 18.68 21.11
CA ARG A 122 16.56 18.52 22.38
C ARG A 122 17.65 19.59 22.54
N GLN A 123 18.48 19.80 21.52
CA GLN A 123 19.51 20.84 21.55
C GLN A 123 18.88 22.23 21.77
N ARG A 124 17.82 22.56 21.02
CA ARG A 124 17.08 23.82 21.16
C ARG A 124 16.51 24.00 22.56
N PHE A 125 15.93 22.94 23.14
CA PHE A 125 15.34 22.96 24.48
C PHE A 125 16.37 23.35 25.54
N TYR A 126 17.60 22.82 25.44
CA TYR A 126 18.67 23.12 26.40
C TYR A 126 19.41 24.44 26.12
N SER A 127 19.32 24.98 24.91
CA SER A 127 19.90 26.27 24.57
C SER A 127 18.96 27.46 24.75
N GLU A 128 17.66 27.21 24.95
CA GLU A 128 16.64 28.26 25.09
C GLU A 128 16.57 28.77 26.53
N ASP A 129 16.79 30.08 26.69
CA ASP A 129 16.78 30.74 27.99
C ASP A 129 15.37 31.11 28.44
N ASP A 130 14.44 31.38 27.51
CA ASP A 130 13.05 31.76 27.82
C ASP A 130 12.20 30.52 28.18
N PRO A 131 11.74 30.38 29.44
CA PRO A 131 10.91 29.24 29.85
C PRO A 131 9.58 29.17 29.10
N TYR A 132 9.03 30.31 28.67
CA TYR A 132 7.75 30.34 27.95
C TYR A 132 7.88 29.70 26.55
N VAL A 133 8.96 29.99 25.84
CA VAL A 133 9.25 29.38 24.53
C VAL A 133 9.65 27.92 24.71
N ARG A 134 10.55 27.65 25.66
CA ARG A 134 11.05 26.31 25.93
C ARG A 134 9.93 25.33 26.30
N ASP A 135 9.11 25.68 27.28
CA ASP A 135 8.09 24.77 27.82
C ASP A 135 6.76 24.89 27.06
N GLY A 136 6.50 26.03 26.40
CA GLY A 136 5.25 26.27 25.66
C GLY A 136 5.29 25.84 24.19
N GLN A 137 6.47 25.79 23.55
CA GLN A 137 6.61 25.48 22.12
C GLN A 137 7.54 24.30 21.87
N ILE A 138 8.78 24.38 22.38
CA ILE A 138 9.82 23.39 22.05
C ILE A 138 9.50 22.03 22.66
N LYS A 139 9.15 21.99 23.95
CA LYS A 139 8.87 20.73 24.66
C LYS A 139 7.67 19.97 24.06
N PRO A 140 6.50 20.58 23.82
CA PRO A 140 5.38 19.86 23.19
C PRO A 140 5.70 19.33 21.78
N GLU A 141 6.51 20.07 21.01
CA GLU A 141 6.95 19.58 19.70
C GLU A 141 7.91 18.38 19.84
N TRP A 142 8.85 18.46 20.78
CA TRP A 142 9.76 17.36 21.09
C TRP A 142 9.01 16.12 21.54
N ASP A 143 8.06 16.25 22.47
CA ASP A 143 7.23 15.15 22.96
C ASP A 143 6.47 14.46 21.80
N ARG A 144 5.89 15.24 20.87
CA ARG A 144 5.23 14.68 19.68
C ARG A 144 6.17 13.92 18.75
N VAL A 145 7.41 14.39 18.58
CA VAL A 145 8.40 13.68 17.77
C VAL A 145 8.79 12.38 18.45
N LEU A 146 8.96 12.36 19.77
CA LEU A 146 9.22 11.12 20.52
C LEU A 146 8.07 10.11 20.38
N ASP A 147 6.82 10.57 20.46
CA ASP A 147 5.64 9.71 20.24
C ASP A 147 5.63 9.13 18.82
N ARG A 148 6.00 9.93 17.81
CA ARG A 148 6.11 9.48 16.42
C ARG A 148 7.22 8.48 16.22
N ILE A 149 8.38 8.65 16.89
CA ILE A 149 9.46 7.66 16.84
C ILE A 149 8.95 6.31 17.35
N GLU A 150 8.21 6.29 18.46
CA GLU A 150 7.68 5.05 19.01
C GLU A 150 6.66 4.39 18.08
N GLN A 151 5.78 5.18 17.45
CA GLN A 151 4.86 4.68 16.43
C GLN A 151 5.60 4.11 15.22
N ASN A 152 6.60 4.85 14.72
CA ASN A 152 7.36 4.44 13.53
C ASN A 152 8.18 3.17 13.80
N LYS A 153 8.69 2.96 15.02
CA LYS A 153 9.31 1.68 15.41
C LYS A 153 8.35 0.50 15.30
N GLN A 154 7.09 0.70 15.66
CA GLN A 154 6.06 -0.33 15.51
C GLN A 154 5.75 -0.59 14.04
N ASP A 155 5.75 0.46 13.21
CA ASP A 155 5.57 0.34 11.77
C ASP A 155 6.73 -0.40 11.10
N VAL A 156 7.99 -0.10 11.46
CA VAL A 156 9.18 -0.85 11.01
C VAL A 156 9.04 -2.34 11.34
N ALA A 157 8.70 -2.65 12.60
CA ALA A 157 8.51 -4.04 13.03
C ALA A 157 7.35 -4.73 12.28
N ARG A 158 6.26 -3.99 12.00
CA ARG A 158 5.13 -4.48 11.21
C ARG A 158 5.57 -4.81 9.79
N TYR A 159 6.25 -3.91 9.09
CA TYR A 159 6.67 -4.12 7.71
C TYR A 159 7.71 -5.23 7.58
N ARG A 160 8.66 -5.33 8.52
CA ARG A 160 9.57 -6.49 8.60
C ARG A 160 8.78 -7.80 8.71
N GLY A 161 7.81 -7.86 9.61
CA GLY A 161 6.94 -9.04 9.77
C GLY A 161 6.06 -9.32 8.55
N GLU A 162 5.65 -8.29 7.81
CA GLU A 162 4.90 -8.44 6.55
C GLU A 162 5.76 -9.04 5.44
N VAL A 163 7.02 -8.60 5.30
CA VAL A 163 7.98 -9.21 4.38
C VAL A 163 8.19 -10.69 4.72
N ASP A 164 8.46 -11.01 5.99
CA ASP A 164 8.63 -12.40 6.44
C ASP A 164 7.40 -13.26 6.13
N ARG A 165 6.21 -12.72 6.41
CA ARG A 165 4.93 -13.38 6.13
C ARG A 165 4.73 -13.63 4.63
N LEU A 166 5.00 -12.64 3.77
CA LEU A 166 4.87 -12.78 2.32
C LEU A 166 5.87 -13.80 1.76
N LEU A 167 7.08 -13.87 2.31
CA LEU A 167 8.05 -14.91 1.95
C LEU A 167 7.55 -16.31 2.31
N ASP A 168 6.96 -16.48 3.49
CA ASP A 168 6.40 -17.76 3.92
C ASP A 168 5.16 -18.16 3.13
N GLU A 169 4.24 -17.21 2.87
CA GLU A 169 3.06 -17.43 2.03
C GLU A 169 3.46 -17.77 0.59
N GLY A 170 4.46 -17.08 0.03
CA GLY A 170 5.01 -17.36 -1.30
C GLY A 170 5.62 -18.76 -1.37
N ARG A 171 6.43 -19.16 -0.39
CA ARG A 171 6.98 -20.53 -0.30
C ARG A 171 5.88 -21.58 -0.20
N ALA A 172 4.84 -21.32 0.59
CA ALA A 172 3.71 -22.23 0.75
C ALA A 172 2.83 -22.33 -0.51
N ALA A 173 2.85 -21.30 -1.36
CA ALA A 173 2.15 -21.25 -2.64
C ALA A 173 3.00 -21.77 -3.82
N ASP A 174 4.15 -22.42 -3.54
CA ASP A 174 5.11 -22.90 -4.54
C ASP A 174 5.60 -21.80 -5.51
N ALA A 175 5.71 -20.55 -5.05
CA ALA A 175 6.30 -19.48 -5.86
C ALA A 175 7.79 -19.77 -6.13
N GLU A 176 8.26 -19.50 -7.34
CA GLU A 176 9.67 -19.71 -7.68
C GLU A 176 10.55 -18.75 -6.88
N PRO A 177 11.74 -19.20 -6.39
CA PRO A 177 12.62 -18.35 -5.59
C PRO A 177 12.93 -16.99 -6.23
N GLY A 178 13.16 -16.97 -7.55
CA GLY A 178 13.44 -15.73 -8.29
C GLY A 178 12.28 -14.72 -8.33
N TRP A 179 11.05 -15.13 -8.04
CA TRP A 179 9.92 -14.22 -7.88
C TRP A 179 9.95 -13.52 -6.52
N LEU A 180 10.50 -14.19 -5.51
CA LEU A 180 10.58 -13.68 -4.13
C LEU A 180 11.80 -12.77 -3.88
N ASP A 181 12.71 -12.70 -4.85
CA ASP A 181 13.92 -11.87 -4.79
C ASP A 181 13.66 -10.38 -5.11
N ALA A 182 12.42 -10.00 -5.47
CA ALA A 182 12.08 -8.66 -5.93
C ALA A 182 12.29 -7.59 -4.84
N GLY A 183 13.22 -6.66 -5.06
CA GLY A 183 13.49 -5.56 -4.14
C GLY A 183 14.43 -5.93 -2.97
N LEU A 184 15.14 -7.06 -3.03
CA LEU A 184 16.14 -7.45 -2.01
C LEU A 184 17.15 -6.33 -1.70
N GLU A 185 17.49 -5.50 -2.68
CA GLU A 185 18.37 -4.34 -2.54
C GLU A 185 17.81 -3.23 -1.64
N LEU A 186 16.50 -3.24 -1.39
CA LEU A 186 15.81 -2.27 -0.53
C LEU A 186 15.80 -2.70 0.93
N GLU A 187 16.10 -3.97 1.23
CA GLU A 187 16.14 -4.43 2.62
C GLU A 187 17.18 -3.62 3.40
N PRO A 188 16.78 -2.95 4.49
CA PRO A 188 17.72 -2.19 5.31
C PRO A 188 18.73 -3.15 5.94
N ASP A 189 19.98 -2.70 6.03
CA ASP A 189 21.08 -3.51 6.57
C ASP A 189 20.94 -3.57 8.11
N THR A 190 20.03 -4.41 8.60
CA THR A 190 19.76 -4.59 10.05
C THR A 190 20.79 -5.49 10.73
N ALA A 191 21.93 -5.75 10.07
CA ALA A 191 22.99 -6.65 10.54
C ALA A 191 23.58 -6.27 11.92
N GLY A 192 23.22 -5.11 12.48
CA GLY A 192 23.58 -4.70 13.86
C GLY A 192 22.52 -4.97 14.94
N GLU A 193 21.27 -5.32 14.60
CA GLU A 193 20.17 -5.43 15.58
C GLU A 193 19.93 -6.86 16.08
N ASP A 194 20.13 -7.87 15.23
CA ASP A 194 19.92 -9.29 15.61
C ASP A 194 21.10 -9.88 16.43
N GLU A 195 22.22 -9.17 16.55
CA GLU A 195 23.39 -9.58 17.35
C GLU A 195 23.41 -9.05 18.79
N VAL A 196 22.43 -8.25 19.23
CA VAL A 196 22.34 -7.85 20.64
C VAL A 196 21.49 -8.86 21.39
N PRO A 197 22.09 -9.84 22.11
CA PRO A 197 21.32 -10.79 22.91
C PRO A 197 20.42 -10.02 23.90
N PRO A 198 19.19 -10.52 24.15
CA PRO A 198 18.24 -9.87 25.05
C PRO A 198 18.82 -9.86 26.47
N GLY A 199 19.50 -8.76 26.83
CA GLY A 199 20.25 -8.65 28.08
C GLY A 199 21.34 -7.55 28.07
N GLU A 200 21.83 -7.14 26.91
CA GLU A 200 22.84 -6.08 26.81
C GLU A 200 22.26 -4.85 26.10
N LEU A 201 21.45 -4.06 26.82
CA LEU A 201 21.23 -2.68 26.41
C LEU A 201 22.61 -2.00 26.35
N PRO A 202 23.00 -1.33 25.25
CA PRO A 202 24.19 -0.50 25.25
C PRO A 202 23.98 0.53 26.35
N ALA A 203 24.78 0.41 27.41
CA ALA A 203 24.79 1.39 28.50
C ALA A 203 24.92 2.75 27.83
N HIS A 204 23.84 3.53 27.87
CA HIS A 204 23.85 4.91 27.42
C HIS A 204 25.09 5.51 28.06
N GLN A 205 26.07 5.89 27.23
CA GLN A 205 27.27 6.54 27.74
C GLN A 205 26.77 7.67 28.63
N ALA A 206 26.99 7.51 29.93
CA ALA A 206 26.74 8.57 30.88
C ALA A 206 27.63 9.71 30.40
N VAL A 207 27.02 10.71 29.80
CA VAL A 207 27.70 11.97 29.51
C VAL A 207 28.04 12.50 30.88
N ASP A 208 29.30 12.32 31.30
CA ASP A 208 29.78 12.82 32.57
C ASP A 208 29.45 14.32 32.63
N PRO A 209 28.77 14.80 33.69
CA PRO A 209 28.53 16.22 33.83
C PRO A 209 29.89 16.94 33.85
N PRO A 210 30.02 18.11 33.19
CA PRO A 210 31.27 18.84 33.19
C PRO A 210 31.67 19.12 34.64
N THR A 211 32.83 18.57 35.05
CA THR A 211 33.45 18.93 36.32
C THR A 211 33.86 20.39 36.24
N ASP A 212 33.11 21.24 36.94
CA ASP A 212 33.48 22.60 37.26
C ASP A 212 34.73 22.53 38.16
N ASP A 213 35.91 22.54 37.54
CA ASP A 213 37.19 22.76 38.21
C ASP A 213 37.23 24.22 38.67
N GLY A 214 36.42 24.50 39.69
CA GLY A 214 36.36 25.76 40.42
C GLY A 214 37.64 25.95 41.23
N GLU A 215 38.73 26.28 40.55
CA GLU A 215 39.93 26.83 41.18
C GLU A 215 39.63 28.29 41.53
N GLY A 216 39.01 28.47 42.69
CA GLY A 216 38.80 29.76 43.35
C GLY A 216 40.09 30.33 43.95
N PRO A 217 40.09 31.64 44.25
CA PRO A 217 41.22 32.57 44.21
C PRO A 217 42.28 32.45 45.29
#